data_AF-A0A1A8PM84-F1
#
_entry.id   AF-A0A1A8PM84-F1
#
_cell.length_a   1.000
_cell.length_b   1.000
_cell.length_c   1.000
_cell.angle_alpha   90.00
_cell.angle_beta   90.00
_cell.angle_gamma   90.00
#
_symmetry.space_group_name_H-M   'P 1'
#
loop_
_entity.id
_entity.type
_entity.pdbx_description
1 polymer ?
#
loop_
_entity_poly.entity_id
_entity_poly.type
_entity_poly.pdbx_seq_one_letter_code
_entity_poly.pdbx_strand_id
1 'polypeptide(L)'
;LEIINQKLGGLQGLYSAYLQRLSALKALLQSLLQAEDIVKVHEARLTEKDTSSLDPIELENYRSSLKHMKNELELKRELLTTMESELSKASHFNSQISDSFHKCD
;
A
#
# COMPACT_ATOMS: atom_id res chain seq x y z
N LEU A 1 -42.24 -12.89 12.15
CA LEU A 1 -41.89 -12.10 10.95
C LEU A 1 -40.87 -11.02 11.28
N GLU A 2 -41.08 -10.21 12.33
CA GLU A 2 -40.18 -9.13 12.74
C GLU A 2 -38.73 -9.57 13.05
N ILE A 3 -38.56 -10.64 13.85
CA ILE A 3 -37.23 -11.21 14.16
C ILE A 3 -36.50 -11.69 12.89
N ILE A 4 -37.24 -12.28 11.94
CA ILE A 4 -36.66 -12.78 10.68
C ILE A 4 -36.19 -11.59 9.83
N ASN A 5 -36.99 -10.53 9.71
CA ASN A 5 -36.60 -9.31 8.99
C ASN A 5 -35.38 -8.63 9.64
N GLN A 6 -35.32 -8.58 10.98
CA GLN A 6 -34.18 -8.04 11.71
C GLN A 6 -32.89 -8.84 11.45
N LYS A 7 -32.96 -10.18 11.53
CA LYS A 7 -31.83 -11.07 11.24
C LYS A 7 -31.38 -10.95 9.78
N LEU A 8 -32.32 -10.86 8.84
CA LEU A 8 -32.01 -10.70 7.41
C LEU A 8 -31.31 -9.36 7.12
N GLY A 9 -31.78 -8.26 7.73
CA GLY A 9 -31.15 -6.95 7.62
C GLY A 9 -29.75 -6.92 8.23
N GLY A 10 -29.55 -7.56 9.39
CA GLY A 10 -28.23 -7.74 9.98
C GLY A 10 -27.28 -8.53 9.07
N LEU A 11 -27.75 -9.61 8.45
CA LEU A 11 -26.97 -10.42 7.52
C LEU A 11 -26.55 -9.63 6.26
N GLN A 12 -27.46 -8.82 5.71
CA GLN A 12 -27.16 -7.94 4.57
C GLN A 12 -26.12 -6.87 4.92
N GLY A 13 -26.21 -6.28 6.13
CA GLY A 13 -25.21 -5.34 6.64
C GLY A 13 -23.83 -5.99 6.79
N LEU A 14 -23.77 -7.22 7.32
CA LEU A 14 -22.53 -7.99 7.45
C LEU A 14 -21.90 -8.27 6.08
N TYR A 15 -22.69 -8.75 5.12
CA TYR A 15 -22.19 -9.01 3.77
C TYR A 15 -21.54 -7.76 3.15
N SER A 16 -22.20 -6.60 3.26
CA SER A 16 -21.67 -5.33 2.78
C SER A 16 -20.36 -4.95 3.49
N ALA A 17 -20.29 -5.06 4.81
CA ALA A 17 -19.10 -4.74 5.60
C ALA A 17 -17.90 -5.63 5.21
N TYR A 18 -18.11 -6.94 5.04
CA TYR A 18 -17.06 -7.85 4.60
C TYR A 18 -16.55 -7.52 3.19
N LEU A 19 -17.44 -7.19 2.26
CA LEU A 19 -17.04 -6.75 0.93
C LEU A 19 -16.21 -5.46 0.96
N GLN A 20 -16.60 -4.49 1.79
CA GLN A 20 -15.84 -3.25 1.97
C GLN A 20 -14.44 -3.52 2.53
N ARG A 21 -14.33 -4.39 3.54
CA ARG A 21 -13.03 -4.80 4.09
C ARG A 21 -12.15 -5.49 3.05
N LEU A 22 -12.69 -6.46 2.31
CA LEU A 22 -11.97 -7.16 1.25
C LEU A 22 -11.49 -6.19 0.16
N SER A 23 -12.34 -5.24 -0.23
CA SER A 23 -11.99 -4.22 -1.23
C SER A 23 -10.84 -3.33 -0.74
N ALA A 24 -10.91 -2.83 0.49
CA ALA A 24 -9.85 -1.98 1.07
C ALA A 24 -8.52 -2.74 1.22
N LEU A 25 -8.56 -4.00 1.67
CA LEU A 25 -7.36 -4.84 1.76
C LEU A 25 -6.74 -5.10 0.38
N LYS A 26 -7.57 -5.33 -0.64
CA LYS A 26 -7.10 -5.51 -2.02
C LYS A 26 -6.42 -4.25 -2.55
N ALA A 27 -7.02 -3.08 -2.33
CA ALA A 27 -6.44 -1.80 -2.77
C ALA A 27 -5.10 -1.52 -2.06
N LEU A 28 -5.02 -1.76 -0.75
CA LEU A 28 -3.77 -1.67 0.00
C LEU A 28 -2.70 -2.61 -0.56
N LEU A 29 -3.03 -3.89 -0.80
CA LEU A 29 -2.10 -4.86 -1.37
C LEU A 29 -1.57 -4.41 -2.74
N GLN A 30 -2.44 -3.88 -3.61
CA GLN A 30 -2.03 -3.37 -4.92
C GLN A 30 -1.04 -2.21 -4.79
N SER A 31 -1.29 -1.28 -3.87
CA SER A 31 -0.36 -0.17 -3.62
C SER A 31 1.00 -0.63 -3.07
N LEU A 32 1.00 -1.66 -2.21
CA LEU A 32 2.22 -2.26 -1.67
C LEU A 32 3.05 -2.95 -2.74
N LEU A 33 2.42 -3.75 -3.60
CA LEU A 33 3.11 -4.43 -4.71
C LEU A 33 3.74 -3.43 -5.68
N GLN A 34 3.04 -2.34 -5.99
CA GLN A 34 3.60 -1.28 -6.82
C GLN A 34 4.82 -0.61 -6.17
N ALA A 35 4.77 -0.36 -4.86
CA ALA A 35 5.90 0.21 -4.13
C ALA A 35 7.08 -0.75 -4.08
N GLU A 36 6.82 -2.04 -3.85
CA GLU A 36 7.83 -3.10 -3.83
C GLU A 36 8.57 -3.21 -5.16
N ASP A 37 7.86 -3.21 -6.30
CA ASP A 37 8.46 -3.23 -7.63
C ASP A 37 9.39 -2.03 -7.87
N ILE A 38 8.95 -0.83 -7.46
CA ILE A 38 9.76 0.39 -7.56
C ILE A 38 11.04 0.23 -6.71
N VAL A 39 10.91 -0.15 -5.45
CA VAL A 39 12.05 -0.31 -4.54
C VAL A 39 13.05 -1.32 -5.08
N LYS A 40 12.59 -2.50 -5.51
CA LYS A 40 13.46 -3.56 -6.06
C LYS A 40 14.28 -3.09 -7.26
N VAL A 41 13.67 -2.37 -8.20
CA VAL A 41 14.37 -1.85 -9.38
C VAL A 41 15.47 -0.86 -8.98
N HIS A 42 15.20 0.00 -8.00
CA HIS A 42 16.15 1.01 -7.56
C HIS A 42 17.29 0.40 -6.73
N GLU A 43 16.98 -0.57 -5.87
CA GLU A 43 17.98 -1.34 -5.12
C GLU A 43 18.91 -2.12 -6.07
N ALA A 44 18.37 -2.82 -7.07
CA ALA A 44 19.17 -3.54 -8.06
C ALA A 44 20.16 -2.60 -8.77
N ARG A 45 19.68 -1.46 -9.29
CA ARG A 45 20.51 -0.45 -9.96
C ARG A 45 21.60 0.14 -9.04
N LEU A 46 21.34 0.27 -7.75
CA LEU A 46 22.33 0.73 -6.78
C LEU A 46 23.41 -0.33 -6.52
N THR A 47 23.04 -1.61 -6.52
CA THR A 47 23.96 -2.72 -6.28
C THR A 47 24.78 -3.13 -7.50
N GLU A 48 24.33 -2.84 -8.72
CA GLU A 48 25.03 -3.20 -9.96
C GLU A 48 26.31 -2.37 -10.20
N LYS A 49 26.42 -1.18 -9.61
CA LYS A 49 27.46 -0.22 -9.97
C LYS A 49 28.42 -0.01 -8.81
N ASP A 50 29.57 -0.67 -8.87
CA ASP A 50 30.67 -0.49 -7.92
C ASP A 50 31.19 0.95 -7.93
N THR A 51 31.29 1.55 -6.75
CA THR A 51 31.63 2.97 -6.56
C THR A 51 33.12 3.23 -6.43
N SER A 52 33.96 2.24 -6.73
CA SER A 52 35.40 2.25 -6.51
C SER A 52 36.23 2.84 -7.66
N SER A 53 35.62 3.49 -8.66
CA SER A 53 36.38 4.09 -9.76
C SER A 53 37.20 5.30 -9.29
N LEU A 54 38.44 5.38 -9.78
CA LEU A 54 39.34 6.52 -9.60
C LEU A 54 39.26 7.52 -10.77
N ASP A 55 38.47 7.23 -11.81
CA ASP A 55 38.25 8.15 -12.94
C ASP A 55 37.23 9.23 -12.58
N PRO A 56 37.62 10.53 -12.59
CA PRO A 56 36.71 11.64 -12.32
C PRO A 56 35.49 11.69 -13.24
N ILE A 57 35.61 11.24 -14.50
CA ILE A 57 34.51 11.26 -15.47
C ILE A 57 33.48 10.18 -15.12
N GLU A 58 33.94 8.97 -14.81
CA GLU A 58 33.06 7.88 -14.36
C GLU A 58 32.33 8.25 -13.06
N LEU A 59 33.02 8.94 -12.14
CA LEU A 59 32.43 9.42 -10.89
C LEU A 59 31.31 10.45 -11.12
N GLU A 60 31.51 11.44 -12.00
CA GLU A 60 30.48 12.43 -12.28
C GLU A 60 29.29 11.81 -13.05
N ASN A 61 29.55 10.85 -13.94
CA ASN A 61 28.49 10.08 -14.59
C ASN A 61 27.67 9.28 -13.58
N TYR A 62 28.33 8.63 -12.61
CA TYR A 62 27.65 7.92 -11.54
C TYR A 62 26.82 8.85 -10.65
N ARG A 63 27.39 9.99 -10.24
CA ARG A 63 26.68 11.02 -9.48
C ARG A 63 25.44 11.55 -10.23
N SER A 64 25.55 11.77 -11.53
CA SER A 64 24.43 12.17 -12.38
C SER A 64 23.33 11.10 -12.42
N SER A 65 23.73 9.83 -12.51
CA SER A 65 22.80 8.68 -12.46
C SER A 65 22.06 8.63 -11.11
N LEU A 66 22.77 8.82 -9.99
CA LEU A 66 22.17 8.84 -8.65
C LEU A 66 21.20 10.02 -8.46
N LYS A 67 21.55 11.21 -8.97
CA LYS A 67 20.63 12.37 -8.94
C LYS A 67 19.36 12.09 -9.73
N HIS A 68 19.48 11.45 -10.90
CA HIS A 68 18.32 11.07 -11.69
C HIS A 68 17.43 10.08 -10.93
N MET A 69 18.01 9.00 -10.41
CA MET A 69 17.31 8.00 -9.62
C MET A 69 16.59 8.60 -8.40
N LYS A 70 17.25 9.53 -7.69
CA LYS A 70 16.62 10.27 -6.59
C LYS A 70 15.39 11.04 -7.07
N ASN A 71 15.50 11.76 -8.19
CA ASN A 71 14.37 12.52 -8.73
C ASN A 71 13.21 11.61 -9.16
N GLU A 72 13.51 10.43 -9.72
CA GLU A 72 12.49 9.43 -10.06
C GLU A 72 11.71 9.00 -8.81
N LEU A 73 12.38 8.72 -7.69
CA LEU A 73 11.75 8.34 -6.42
C LEU A 73 10.95 9.49 -5.79
N GLU A 74 11.43 10.73 -5.91
CA GLU A 74 10.72 11.92 -5.44
C GLU A 74 9.35 12.08 -6.13
N LEU A 75 9.28 11.79 -7.43
CA LEU A 75 8.03 11.79 -8.19
C LEU A 75 7.07 10.65 -7.78
N LYS A 76 7.53 9.68 -6.98
CA LYS A 76 6.70 8.57 -6.47
C LYS A 76 6.18 8.81 -5.05
N ARG A 77 6.43 9.96 -4.43
CA ARG A 77 5.92 10.26 -3.07
C ARG A 77 4.40 10.16 -2.94
N GLU A 78 3.64 10.47 -4.00
CA GLU A 78 2.18 10.32 -4.01
C GLU A 78 1.72 8.86 -3.79
N LEU A 79 2.54 7.88 -4.17
CA LEU A 79 2.27 6.46 -3.91
C LEU A 79 2.29 6.17 -2.40
N LEU A 80 3.21 6.78 -1.65
CA LEU A 80 3.27 6.63 -0.19
C LEU A 80 2.02 7.22 0.47
N THR A 81 1.60 8.41 0.05
CA THR A 81 0.34 9.01 0.51
C THR A 81 -0.87 8.14 0.18
N THR A 82 -0.86 7.49 -0.99
CA THR A 82 -1.92 6.54 -1.38
C THR A 82 -1.92 5.31 -0.47
N MET A 83 -0.75 4.72 -0.20
CA MET A 83 -0.61 3.58 0.71
C MET A 83 -1.10 3.91 2.13
N GLU A 84 -0.77 5.09 2.66
CA GLU A 84 -1.24 5.54 3.97
C GLU A 84 -2.77 5.67 4.01
N SER A 85 -3.37 6.22 2.94
CA SER A 85 -4.82 6.33 2.79
C SER A 85 -5.50 4.96 2.73
N GLU A 86 -4.98 4.04 1.92
CA GLU A 86 -5.53 2.67 1.82
C GLU A 86 -5.35 1.88 3.11
N LEU A 87 -4.24 2.07 3.82
CA LEU A 87 -4.01 1.47 5.14
C LEU A 87 -5.02 1.99 6.17
N SER A 88 -5.27 3.31 6.19
CA SER A 88 -6.27 3.92 7.06
C SER A 88 -7.67 3.38 6.80
N LYS A 89 -8.07 3.27 5.52
CA LYS A 89 -9.35 2.66 5.13
C LYS A 89 -9.44 1.19 5.55
N ALA A 90 -8.40 0.40 5.28
CA ALA A 90 -8.35 -1.01 5.65
C ALA A 90 -8.46 -1.20 7.17
N SER A 91 -7.76 -0.38 7.95
CA SER A 91 -7.81 -0.38 9.41
C SER A 91 -9.22 -0.04 9.92
N HIS A 92 -9.84 1.01 9.36
CA HIS A 92 -11.19 1.44 9.71
C HIS A 92 -12.25 0.36 9.47
N PHE A 93 -12.24 -0.31 8.31
CA PHE A 93 -13.20 -1.39 8.05
C PHE A 93 -12.90 -2.64 8.87
N ASN A 94 -11.63 -2.88 9.22
CA ASN A 94 -11.25 -3.98 10.08
C ASN A 94 -11.76 -3.79 11.53
N SER A 95 -11.73 -2.56 12.06
CA SER A 95 -12.26 -2.27 13.40
C SER A 95 -13.78 -2.32 13.46
N GLN A 96 -14.49 -1.78 12.45
CA GLN A 96 -15.95 -1.82 12.39
C GLN A 96 -16.51 -3.24 12.45
N ILE A 97 -15.86 -4.17 11.74
CA ILE A 97 -16.21 -5.59 11.79
C ILE A 97 -15.99 -6.09 13.22
N SER A 98 -14.79 -5.96 13.79
CA SER A 98 -14.46 -6.46 15.14
C SER A 98 -15.46 -6.03 16.23
N ASP A 99 -15.89 -4.76 16.22
CA ASP A 99 -16.81 -4.22 17.23
C ASP A 99 -18.27 -4.70 17.06
N SER A 100 -18.64 -5.12 15.84
CA SER A 100 -19.98 -5.61 15.52
C SER A 100 -20.25 -7.03 16.04
N PHE A 101 -19.21 -7.85 16.25
CA PHE A 101 -19.35 -9.26 16.65
C PHE A 101 -19.52 -9.50 18.15
N HIS A 102 -19.33 -8.49 19.01
CA HIS A 102 -19.41 -8.65 20.46
C HIS A 102 -20.74 -8.19 21.08
N LYS A 103 -21.70 -7.72 20.27
CA LYS A 103 -23.05 -7.37 20.74
C LYS A 103 -24.04 -8.48 20.38
N CYS A 104 -23.88 -9.63 21.01
CA CYS A 104 -24.90 -10.66 21.10
C CYS A 104 -25.22 -10.88 22.58
N ASP A 105 -25.92 -9.92 23.17
CA ASP A 105 -26.70 -10.11 24.40
C ASP A 105 -28.19 -10.15 24.01
#